data_AF-A0A2U1KTQ6-F1
#
_entry.id   AF-A0A2U1KTQ6-F1
#
_cell.length_a   1.000
_cell.length_b   1.000
_cell.length_c   1.000
_cell.angle_alpha   90.00
_cell.angle_beta   90.00
_cell.angle_gamma   90.00
#
_symmetry.space_group_name_H-M   'P 1'
#
loop_
_entity.id
_entity.type
_entity.pdbx_description
1 polymer ?
#
loop_
_entity_poly.entity_id
_entity_poly.type
_entity_poly.pdbx_seq_one_letter_code
_entity_poly.pdbx_strand_id
1 'polypeptide(L)'
;MPQNFAGRQKVEMKKIAKQSKLSACFSKRRPNVFKKVSELSTICGVNVAVIVFSPNKERVYSFGAPSVEAVMHRYFGQNRDATTSSTFVRMEELCKAKTEHLTIELTNLLAQLESKKKVGEQLKMIRKENQENKWWTSPIENLGLE
;
A
#
# COMPACT_ATOMS: atom_id res chain seq x y z
N MET A 1 11.75 -27.25 -28.50
CA MET A 1 10.31 -27.39 -28.78
C MET A 1 9.64 -26.04 -28.55
N PRO A 2 9.07 -25.36 -29.57
CA PRO A 2 8.36 -24.11 -29.35
C PRO A 2 7.03 -24.37 -28.62
N GLN A 3 6.78 -23.67 -27.51
CA GLN A 3 5.49 -23.71 -26.82
C GLN A 3 4.54 -22.71 -27.48
N ASN A 4 3.56 -23.21 -28.23
CA ASN A 4 2.48 -22.39 -28.79
C ASN A 4 1.48 -22.03 -27.69
N PHE A 5 1.49 -20.78 -27.23
CA PHE A 5 0.46 -20.27 -26.34
C PHE A 5 -0.75 -19.84 -27.16
N ALA A 6 -1.87 -20.56 -27.01
CA ALA A 6 -3.15 -20.07 -27.48
C ALA A 6 -3.44 -18.74 -26.77
N GLY A 7 -3.54 -17.64 -27.53
CA GLY A 7 -3.76 -16.28 -27.01
C GLY A 7 -5.10 -16.11 -26.27
N ARG A 8 -5.61 -14.88 -26.16
CA ARG A 8 -6.87 -14.63 -25.47
C ARG A 8 -8.04 -15.38 -26.13
N GLN A 9 -8.56 -16.39 -25.44
CA GLN A 9 -9.72 -17.15 -25.89
C GLN A 9 -11.04 -16.51 -25.43
N LYS A 10 -12.06 -16.57 -26.29
CA LYS A 10 -13.43 -16.22 -25.90
C LYS A 10 -13.95 -17.26 -24.91
N VAL A 11 -14.65 -16.78 -23.88
CA VAL A 11 -15.30 -17.63 -22.86
C VAL A 11 -16.76 -17.23 -22.77
N GLU A 12 -17.63 -18.22 -22.55
CA GLU A 12 -19.05 -17.99 -22.34
C GLU A 12 -19.31 -17.17 -21.07
N MET A 13 -20.31 -16.29 -21.12
CA MET A 13 -20.74 -15.46 -19.98
C MET A 13 -21.67 -16.24 -19.06
N LYS A 14 -21.15 -17.33 -18.49
CA LYS A 14 -21.81 -18.16 -17.48
C LYS A 14 -20.86 -18.50 -16.34
N LYS A 15 -21.39 -19.08 -15.27
CA LYS A 15 -20.56 -19.54 -14.13
C LYS A 15 -19.51 -20.55 -14.61
N ILE A 16 -18.24 -20.30 -14.31
CA ILE A 16 -17.14 -21.22 -14.63
C ILE A 16 -17.20 -22.39 -13.65
N ALA A 17 -17.46 -23.60 -14.15
CA ALA A 17 -17.59 -24.80 -13.32
C ALA A 17 -16.24 -25.32 -12.79
N LYS A 18 -15.18 -25.28 -13.62
CA LYS A 18 -13.86 -25.78 -13.22
C LYS A 18 -13.17 -24.81 -12.25
N GLN A 19 -12.93 -25.24 -11.02
CA GLN A 19 -12.38 -24.39 -9.95
C GLN A 19 -11.05 -23.73 -10.31
N SER A 20 -10.12 -24.44 -10.96
CA SER A 20 -8.84 -23.84 -11.36
C SER A 20 -9.00 -22.72 -12.40
N LYS A 21 -9.91 -22.89 -13.36
CA LYS A 21 -10.26 -21.84 -14.34
C LYS A 21 -10.97 -20.67 -13.65
N LEU A 22 -11.85 -20.95 -12.69
CA LEU A 22 -12.55 -19.93 -11.92
C LEU A 22 -11.57 -19.08 -11.10
N SER A 23 -10.66 -19.71 -10.35
CA SER A 23 -9.63 -19.02 -9.55
C SER A 23 -8.68 -18.21 -10.43
N ALA A 24 -8.23 -18.75 -11.56
CA ALA A 24 -7.38 -18.01 -12.50
C ALA A 24 -8.13 -16.80 -13.11
N CYS A 25 -9.40 -16.97 -13.45
CA CYS A 25 -10.24 -15.90 -13.98
C CYS A 25 -10.48 -14.81 -12.94
N PHE A 26 -10.76 -15.20 -11.69
CA PHE A 26 -10.90 -14.29 -10.56
C PHE A 26 -9.63 -13.45 -10.35
N SER A 27 -8.48 -14.09 -10.22
CA SER A 27 -7.19 -13.42 -9.98
C SER A 27 -6.83 -12.43 -11.10
N LYS A 28 -7.23 -12.73 -12.35
CA LYS A 28 -7.00 -11.84 -13.50
C LYS A 28 -8.04 -10.73 -13.62
N ARG A 29 -9.33 -11.02 -13.37
CA ARG A 29 -10.42 -10.04 -13.57
C ARG A 29 -10.54 -9.05 -12.42
N ARG A 30 -10.39 -9.49 -11.17
CA ARG A 30 -10.50 -8.63 -9.99
C ARG A 30 -9.65 -7.35 -10.09
N PRO A 31 -8.32 -7.39 -10.35
CA PRO A 31 -7.53 -6.16 -10.46
C PRO A 31 -7.96 -5.29 -11.64
N ASN A 32 -8.37 -5.89 -12.76
CA ASN A 32 -8.88 -5.14 -13.91
C ASN A 32 -10.19 -4.40 -13.60
N VAL A 33 -11.10 -5.02 -12.85
CA VAL A 33 -12.33 -4.36 -12.37
C VAL A 33 -11.97 -3.18 -11.48
N PHE A 34 -11.08 -3.35 -10.50
CA PHE A 34 -10.65 -2.24 -9.63
C PHE A 34 -10.02 -1.10 -10.41
N LYS A 35 -9.18 -1.41 -11.41
CA LYS A 35 -8.61 -0.39 -12.30
C LYS A 35 -9.69 0.39 -13.03
N LYS A 36 -10.70 -0.29 -13.59
CA LYS A 36 -11.80 0.37 -14.31
C LYS A 36 -12.68 1.23 -13.41
N VAL A 37 -12.92 0.79 -12.19
CA VAL A 37 -13.69 1.55 -11.20
C VAL A 37 -12.91 2.77 -10.73
N SER A 38 -11.58 2.65 -10.55
CA SER A 38 -10.71 3.79 -10.25
C SER A 38 -10.69 4.80 -11.38
N GLU A 39 -10.53 4.37 -12.63
CA GLU A 39 -10.60 5.25 -13.81
C GLU A 39 -11.95 5.98 -13.87
N LEU A 40 -13.06 5.27 -13.65
CA LEU A 40 -14.40 5.84 -13.64
C LEU A 40 -14.57 6.90 -12.55
N SER A 41 -14.13 6.60 -11.32
CA SER A 41 -14.19 7.55 -10.20
C SER A 41 -13.40 8.82 -10.50
N THR A 42 -12.19 8.70 -11.06
CA THR A 42 -11.35 9.83 -11.42
C THR A 42 -11.96 10.69 -12.52
N ILE A 43 -12.46 10.08 -13.61
CA ILE A 43 -12.97 10.81 -14.78
C ILE A 43 -14.30 11.50 -14.46
N CYS A 44 -15.19 10.81 -13.73
CA CYS A 44 -16.53 11.30 -13.48
C CYS A 44 -16.68 12.01 -12.12
N GLY A 45 -15.66 11.98 -11.26
CA GLY A 45 -15.74 12.56 -9.90
C GLY A 45 -16.78 11.87 -9.01
N VAL A 46 -17.06 10.58 -9.24
CA VAL A 46 -18.10 9.85 -8.53
C VAL A 46 -17.55 9.03 -7.36
N ASN A 47 -18.30 9.00 -6.26
CA ASN A 47 -18.02 8.12 -5.13
C ASN A 47 -18.46 6.69 -5.48
N VAL A 48 -17.57 5.71 -5.35
CA VAL A 48 -17.83 4.32 -5.73
C VAL A 48 -17.12 3.35 -4.81
N ALA A 49 -17.77 2.22 -4.50
CA ALA A 49 -17.17 1.11 -3.77
C ALA A 49 -17.50 -0.22 -4.46
N VAL A 50 -16.53 -1.12 -4.48
CA VAL A 50 -16.67 -2.48 -5.00
C VAL A 50 -16.08 -3.45 -3.99
N ILE A 51 -16.86 -4.48 -3.63
CA ILE A 51 -16.47 -5.54 -2.70
C ILE A 51 -16.61 -6.87 -3.44
N VAL A 52 -15.55 -7.67 -3.42
CA VAL A 52 -15.45 -8.94 -4.15
C VAL A 52 -14.95 -10.03 -3.22
N PHE A 53 -15.76 -11.09 -3.05
CA PHE A 53 -15.40 -12.27 -2.29
C PHE A 53 -14.65 -13.27 -3.15
N SER A 54 -13.61 -13.90 -2.60
CA SER A 54 -12.94 -15.00 -3.28
C SER A 54 -13.92 -16.15 -3.55
N PRO A 55 -13.69 -16.99 -4.58
CA PRO A 55 -14.55 -18.14 -4.86
C PRO A 55 -14.73 -19.08 -3.65
N ASN A 56 -13.72 -19.14 -2.78
CA ASN A 56 -13.72 -19.95 -1.56
C ASN A 56 -14.24 -19.20 -0.32
N LYS A 57 -14.63 -17.92 -0.47
CA LYS A 57 -15.11 -17.01 0.60
C LYS A 57 -14.13 -16.70 1.73
N GLU A 58 -12.92 -17.24 1.70
CA GLU A 58 -11.87 -17.01 2.71
C GLU A 58 -11.29 -15.58 2.70
N ARG A 59 -11.38 -14.88 1.57
CA ARG A 59 -10.74 -13.57 1.39
C ARG A 59 -11.71 -12.59 0.75
N VAL A 60 -11.74 -11.39 1.32
CA VAL A 60 -12.47 -10.24 0.78
C VAL A 60 -11.47 -9.28 0.16
N TYR A 61 -11.82 -8.77 -1.02
CA TYR A 61 -11.06 -7.73 -1.69
C TYR A 61 -11.99 -6.57 -1.96
N SER A 62 -11.52 -5.36 -1.69
CA SER A 62 -12.33 -4.17 -1.85
C SER A 62 -11.55 -3.03 -2.48
N PHE A 63 -12.29 -2.15 -3.14
CA PHE A 63 -11.84 -0.87 -3.64
C PHE A 63 -12.90 0.16 -3.30
N GLY A 64 -12.49 1.33 -2.84
CA GLY A 64 -13.40 2.45 -2.59
C GLY A 64 -12.72 3.76 -2.92
N ALA A 65 -13.48 4.68 -3.48
CA ALA A 65 -13.09 6.05 -3.72
C ALA A 65 -14.22 6.97 -3.20
N PRO A 66 -13.99 7.76 -2.13
CA PRO A 66 -12.72 7.96 -1.41
C PRO A 66 -12.27 6.78 -0.51
N SER A 67 -13.20 6.04 0.09
CA SER A 67 -12.95 4.76 0.76
C SER A 67 -14.22 3.92 0.76
N VAL A 68 -14.13 2.62 1.04
CA VAL A 68 -15.31 1.74 1.08
C VAL A 68 -16.24 2.18 2.21
N GLU A 69 -15.66 2.48 3.37
CA GLU A 69 -16.33 2.93 4.58
C GLU A 69 -17.06 4.25 4.34
N ALA A 70 -16.44 5.22 3.68
CA ALA A 70 -17.05 6.51 3.38
C ALA A 70 -18.24 6.38 2.42
N VAL A 71 -18.12 5.50 1.41
CA VAL A 71 -19.21 5.23 0.47
C VAL A 71 -20.36 4.52 1.17
N MET A 72 -20.05 3.52 2.01
CA MET A 72 -21.04 2.79 2.80
C MET A 72 -21.74 3.70 3.82
N HIS A 73 -21.00 4.56 4.52
CA HIS A 73 -21.55 5.55 5.46
C HIS A 73 -22.59 6.45 4.77
N ARG A 74 -22.24 6.98 3.60
CA ARG A 74 -23.14 7.85 2.82
C ARG A 74 -24.40 7.10 2.39
N TYR A 75 -24.29 5.82 2.05
CA TYR A 75 -25.40 5.00 1.61
C TYR A 75 -26.34 4.63 2.77
N PHE A 76 -25.80 4.14 3.89
CA PHE A 76 -26.60 3.73 5.05
C PHE A 76 -27.06 4.88 5.93
N GLY A 77 -26.30 5.98 6.01
CA GLY A 77 -26.71 7.18 6.74
C GLY A 77 -27.98 7.83 6.16
N GLN A 78 -28.32 7.52 4.90
CA GLN A 78 -29.58 7.92 4.28
C GLN A 78 -30.76 6.98 4.58
N ASN A 79 -30.50 5.72 4.95
CA ASN A 79 -31.51 4.71 5.32
C ASN A 79 -31.40 4.40 6.83
N ARG A 80 -31.94 5.28 7.67
CA ARG A 80 -31.85 5.15 9.13
C ARG A 80 -32.90 4.16 9.67
N ASP A 81 -32.53 2.89 9.72
CA ASP A 81 -33.06 1.96 10.71
C ASP A 81 -32.11 1.92 11.94
N ALA A 82 -32.68 1.98 13.15
CA ALA A 82 -31.95 2.17 14.40
C ALA A 82 -30.89 1.09 14.70
N THR A 83 -31.07 -0.14 14.19
CA THR A 83 -30.19 -1.28 14.43
C THR A 83 -28.91 -1.25 13.57
N THR A 84 -28.97 -0.69 12.36
CA THR A 84 -27.82 -0.63 11.43
C THR A 84 -26.84 0.47 11.84
N SER A 85 -27.35 1.53 12.50
CA SER A 85 -26.56 2.67 12.95
C SER A 85 -25.57 2.32 14.06
N SER A 86 -25.93 1.44 15.00
CA SER A 86 -25.08 1.09 16.16
C SER A 86 -23.87 0.22 15.79
N THR A 87 -24.07 -0.72 14.86
CA THR A 87 -23.01 -1.60 14.37
C THR A 87 -22.01 -0.84 13.50
N PHE A 88 -22.51 0.12 12.70
CA PHE A 88 -21.69 0.96 11.84
C PHE A 88 -20.78 1.90 12.65
N VAL A 89 -21.33 2.61 13.64
CA VAL A 89 -20.55 3.54 14.51
C VAL A 89 -19.40 2.80 15.21
N ARG A 90 -19.67 1.60 15.75
CA ARG A 90 -18.64 0.79 16.40
C ARG A 90 -17.56 0.30 15.44
N MET A 91 -17.91 0.02 14.18
CA MET A 91 -16.94 -0.35 13.14
C MET A 91 -16.09 0.85 12.71
N GLU A 92 -16.70 2.03 12.61
CA GLU A 92 -16.02 3.29 12.29
C GLU A 92 -14.98 3.67 13.35
N GLU A 93 -15.33 3.57 14.63
CA GLU A 93 -14.41 3.81 15.76
C GLU A 93 -13.19 2.87 15.71
N LEU A 94 -13.41 1.59 15.45
CA LEU A 94 -12.34 0.60 15.31
C LEU A 94 -11.44 0.90 14.10
N CYS A 95 -12.03 1.22 12.96
CA CYS A 95 -11.29 1.60 11.76
C CYS A 95 -10.45 2.86 12.02
N LYS A 96 -11.05 3.88 12.64
CA LYS A 96 -10.40 5.16 12.96
C LYS A 96 -9.20 4.96 13.87
N ALA A 97 -9.37 4.23 14.97
CA ALA A 97 -8.29 3.91 15.91
C ALA A 97 -7.14 3.16 15.21
N LYS A 98 -7.45 2.24 14.29
CA LYS A 98 -6.43 1.52 13.53
C LYS A 98 -5.66 2.42 12.56
N THR A 99 -6.34 3.33 11.86
CA THR A 99 -5.68 4.32 11.01
C THR A 99 -4.80 5.27 11.81
N GLU A 100 -5.24 5.72 12.97
CA GLU A 100 -4.47 6.60 13.86
C GLU A 100 -3.21 5.91 14.35
N HIS A 101 -3.31 4.66 14.79
CA HIS A 101 -2.14 3.85 15.19
C HIS A 101 -1.12 3.72 14.07
N LEU A 102 -1.55 3.33 12.86
CA LEU A 102 -0.66 3.19 11.71
C LEU A 102 -0.03 4.53 11.29
N THR A 103 -0.76 5.63 11.45
CA THR A 103 -0.25 6.98 11.17
C THR A 103 0.88 7.33 12.13
N ILE A 104 0.69 7.08 13.44
CA ILE A 104 1.72 7.29 14.46
C ILE A 104 2.95 6.42 14.17
N GLU A 105 2.75 5.14 13.84
CA GLU A 105 3.84 4.21 13.51
C GLU A 105 4.66 4.70 12.30
N LEU A 106 4.00 5.15 11.24
CA LEU A 106 4.66 5.76 10.09
C LEU A 106 5.47 7.01 10.46
N THR A 107 4.90 7.91 11.26
CA THR A 107 5.62 9.12 11.69
C THR A 107 6.88 8.79 12.51
N ASN A 108 6.80 7.80 13.39
CA ASN A 108 7.93 7.35 14.19
C ASN A 108 9.04 6.74 13.31
N LEU A 109 8.68 5.92 12.32
CA LEU A 109 9.65 5.34 11.39
C LEU A 109 10.33 6.42 10.53
N LEU A 110 9.59 7.43 10.07
CA LEU A 110 10.16 8.56 9.33
C LEU A 110 11.17 9.33 10.19
N ALA A 111 10.84 9.62 11.45
CA ALA A 111 11.74 10.30 12.38
C ALA A 111 13.04 9.49 12.63
N GLN A 112 12.93 8.16 12.77
CA GLN A 112 14.10 7.29 12.91
C GLN A 112 14.98 7.25 11.65
N LEU A 113 14.38 7.28 10.47
CA LEU A 113 15.13 7.34 9.21
C LEU A 113 15.87 8.67 9.07
N GLU A 114 15.24 9.78 9.47
CA GLU A 114 15.86 11.10 9.43
C GLU A 114 17.05 11.20 10.40
N SER A 115 16.93 10.68 11.63
CA SER A 115 18.04 10.68 12.59
C SER A 115 19.21 9.82 12.12
N LYS A 116 18.94 8.62 11.59
CA LYS A 116 19.97 7.75 10.99
C LYS A 116 20.68 8.42 9.81
N LYS A 117 19.94 9.15 8.97
CA LYS A 117 20.51 9.91 7.85
C LYS A 117 21.46 11.01 8.35
N LYS A 118 21.04 11.80 9.36
CA LYS A 118 21.87 12.86 9.96
C LYS A 118 23.17 12.30 10.56
N VAL A 119 23.10 11.18 11.27
CA VAL A 119 24.30 10.50 11.81
C VAL A 119 25.23 10.07 10.67
N GLY A 120 24.69 9.49 9.60
CA GLY A 120 25.48 9.11 8.43
C GLY A 120 26.18 10.29 7.74
N GLU A 121 25.52 11.45 7.69
CA GLU A 121 26.11 12.69 7.16
C GLU A 121 27.22 13.23 8.07
N GLN A 122 27.01 13.24 9.39
CA GLN A 122 28.03 13.63 10.37
C GLN A 122 29.28 12.73 10.28
N LEU A 123 29.11 11.41 10.18
CA LEU A 123 30.23 10.48 10.02
C LEU A 123 31.03 10.71 8.73
N LYS A 124 30.36 11.10 7.64
CA LYS A 124 31.05 11.47 6.39
C LYS A 124 31.88 12.75 6.55
N MET A 125 31.34 13.74 7.26
CA MET A 125 32.05 14.99 7.56
C MET A 125 33.30 14.72 8.41
N ILE A 126 33.15 13.97 9.52
CA ILE A 126 34.27 13.59 10.40
C ILE A 126 35.32 12.79 9.62
N ARG A 127 34.90 11.87 8.74
CA ARG A 127 35.84 11.09 7.91
C ARG A 127 36.62 11.97 6.95
N LYS A 128 35.98 12.98 6.35
CA LYS A 128 36.64 13.93 5.43
C LYS A 128 37.64 14.82 6.19
N GLU A 129 37.23 15.36 7.33
CA GLU A 129 38.09 16.18 8.20
C GLU A 129 39.31 15.37 8.69
N ASN A 130 39.11 14.15 9.18
CA ASN A 130 40.21 13.26 9.57
C ASN A 130 41.12 12.85 8.41
N GLN A 131 40.65 12.91 7.16
CA GLN A 131 41.48 12.66 5.98
C GLN A 131 42.32 13.88 5.60
N GLU A 132 41.79 15.09 5.80
CA GLU A 132 42.50 16.36 5.61
C GLU A 132 43.51 16.61 6.74
N ASN A 133 43.25 16.12 7.95
CA ASN A 133 44.06 16.34 9.15
C ASN A 133 45.11 15.25 9.44
N LYS A 134 45.56 14.50 8.42
CA LYS A 134 46.49 13.37 8.55
C LYS A 134 47.95 13.81 8.75
N TRP A 135 48.26 14.40 9.91
CA TRP A 135 49.61 14.81 10.26
C TRP A 135 50.64 13.65 10.29
N TRP A 136 50.19 12.42 10.55
CA TRP A 136 51.03 11.20 10.52
C TRP A 136 51.30 10.64 9.11
N THR A 137 50.81 11.28 8.04
CA THR A 137 51.18 10.93 6.65
C THR A 137 52.32 11.77 6.10
N SER A 138 52.81 12.75 6.86
CA SER A 138 53.99 13.51 6.51
C SER A 138 55.24 12.62 6.64
N PRO A 139 56.18 12.66 5.66
CA PRO A 139 57.44 11.92 5.75
C PRO A 139 58.20 12.20 7.05
N ILE A 140 58.78 11.16 7.65
CA ILE A 140 59.51 11.22 8.94
C ILE A 140 60.65 12.24 8.92
N GLU A 141 61.14 12.60 7.72
CA GLU A 141 62.18 13.61 7.48
C GLU A 141 61.83 15.02 8.00
N ASN A 142 60.56 15.31 8.26
CA ASN A 142 60.11 16.61 8.78
C ASN A 142 59.88 16.67 10.31
N LEU A 143 60.30 15.65 11.07
CA LEU A 143 60.05 15.58 12.53
C LEU A 143 61.27 15.86 13.42
N GLY A 144 62.32 16.50 12.90
CA GLY A 144 63.34 17.18 13.72
C GLY A 144 63.98 16.30 14.81
N LEU A 145 64.47 15.12 14.44
CA LEU A 145 65.36 14.35 15.29
C LEU A 145 66.81 14.67 14.92
N GLU A 146 67.35 15.71 15.57
CA GLU A 146 68.80 15.84 15.83
C GLU A 146 69.15 15.14 17.14
#